data_AF-A0A328SRT0-F1
#
_entry.id   AF-A0A328SRT0-F1
#
_cell.length_a   1.000
_cell.length_b   1.000
_cell.length_c   1.000
_cell.angle_alpha   90.00
_cell.angle_beta   90.00
_cell.angle_gamma   90.00
#
_symmetry.space_group_name_H-M   'P 1'
#
loop_
_entity.id
_entity.type
_entity.pdbx_description
1 polymer ?
#
loop_
_entity_poly.entity_id
_entity_poly.type
_entity_poly.pdbx_seq_one_letter_code
_entity_poly.pdbx_strand_id
1 'polypeptide(L)'
;MIKVNKKFIPGIIILIFLLIPITVISIDLPNNMNYTELNRSELNVSAEESFDLEIITLEIRTHSSYKNHDNDTLKWMESLQNKKVFTARKYFVIMDASEANKLPTEVITDSIIYDEFDCYVIANRSLGDGLKDVLYVKDVQFKKQGIIPFHEYEWENDTN
;
A
#
# COMPACT_ATOMS: atom_id res chain seq x y z
N MET A 1 -31.08 20.76 -54.80
CA MET A 1 -31.96 19.74 -54.19
C MET A 1 -31.32 18.38 -54.43
N ILE A 2 -30.62 17.82 -53.44
CA ILE A 2 -29.78 16.62 -53.59
C ILE A 2 -30.61 15.38 -53.24
N LYS A 3 -30.79 14.45 -54.19
CA LYS A 3 -31.46 13.16 -53.96
C LYS A 3 -30.48 12.20 -53.30
N VAL A 4 -30.68 11.93 -52.00
CA VAL A 4 -29.86 10.97 -51.25
C VAL A 4 -30.44 9.57 -51.42
N ASN A 5 -29.62 8.63 -51.91
CA ASN A 5 -29.99 7.26 -52.20
C ASN A 5 -29.94 6.42 -50.90
N LYS A 6 -31.07 5.88 -50.44
CA LYS A 6 -31.25 5.27 -49.10
C LYS A 6 -30.52 3.93 -48.86
N LYS A 7 -29.72 3.45 -49.80
CA LYS A 7 -28.98 2.17 -49.67
C LYS A 7 -27.54 2.32 -49.16
N PHE A 8 -27.09 3.55 -48.91
CA PHE A 8 -25.71 3.87 -48.48
C PHE A 8 -25.58 4.26 -47.00
N ILE A 9 -26.60 3.99 -46.19
CA ILE A 9 -26.66 4.43 -44.79
C ILE A 9 -25.76 3.61 -43.83
N PRO A 10 -25.58 2.27 -43.97
CA PRO A 10 -24.81 1.53 -42.96
C PRO A 10 -23.29 1.74 -43.04
N GLY A 11 -22.75 2.20 -44.17
CA GLY A 11 -21.30 2.45 -44.33
C GLY A 11 -20.82 3.75 -43.68
N ILE A 12 -21.69 4.76 -43.57
CA ILE A 12 -21.32 6.08 -43.02
C ILE A 12 -21.22 6.05 -41.48
N ILE A 13 -21.98 5.16 -40.81
CA ILE A 13 -21.94 5.00 -39.35
C ILE A 13 -20.62 4.37 -38.87
N ILE A 14 -20.05 3.43 -39.64
CA ILE A 14 -18.74 2.82 -39.35
C ILE A 14 -17.59 3.82 -39.51
N LEU A 15 -17.69 4.75 -40.46
CA LEU A 15 -16.67 5.78 -40.67
C LEU A 15 -16.60 6.79 -39.50
N ILE A 16 -17.72 7.04 -38.81
CA ILE A 16 -17.78 7.93 -37.64
C ILE A 16 -17.13 7.28 -36.40
N PHE A 17 -17.22 5.96 -36.25
CA PHE A 17 -16.60 5.24 -35.13
C PHE A 17 -15.06 5.13 -35.24
N LEU A 18 -14.50 5.28 -36.44
CA LEU A 18 -13.05 5.23 -36.71
C LEU A 18 -12.33 6.57 -36.49
N LEU A 19 -13.08 7.66 -36.31
CA LEU A 19 -12.57 9.01 -36.05
C LEU A 19 -12.68 9.44 -34.60
N ILE A 20 -13.07 8.54 -33.68
CA ILE A 20 -12.94 8.81 -32.25
C ILE A 20 -11.46 8.61 -31.91
N PRO A 21 -10.66 9.65 -31.67
CA PRO A 21 -9.38 9.44 -31.04
C PRO A 21 -9.68 8.75 -29.72
N ILE A 22 -9.13 7.55 -29.53
CA ILE A 22 -8.98 6.96 -28.20
C ILE A 22 -8.02 7.92 -27.49
N THR A 23 -8.56 9.01 -26.97
CA THR A 23 -7.86 9.82 -25.98
C THR A 23 -7.73 8.88 -24.80
N VAL A 24 -6.58 8.22 -24.74
CA VAL A 24 -6.03 7.70 -23.50
C VAL A 24 -6.11 8.89 -22.56
N ILE A 25 -7.14 8.91 -21.72
CA ILE A 25 -7.20 9.83 -20.60
C ILE A 25 -6.05 9.34 -19.74
N SER A 26 -4.86 9.89 -19.96
CA SER A 26 -3.86 10.00 -18.92
C SER A 26 -4.57 10.79 -17.84
N ILE A 27 -5.18 10.05 -16.91
CA ILE A 27 -5.59 10.62 -15.65
C ILE A 27 -4.27 11.07 -15.06
N ASP A 28 -3.98 12.36 -15.19
CA ASP A 28 -2.98 13.02 -14.37
C ASP A 28 -3.45 12.84 -12.93
N LEU A 29 -3.09 11.71 -12.35
CA LEU A 29 -2.96 11.55 -10.92
C LEU A 29 -2.18 12.78 -10.45
N PRO A 30 -2.69 13.55 -9.48
CA PRO A 30 -2.01 14.75 -9.01
C PRO A 30 -0.66 14.35 -8.40
N ASN A 31 0.38 14.33 -9.23
CA ASN A 31 1.76 13.97 -8.88
C ASN A 31 2.50 15.14 -8.22
N ASN A 32 1.78 16.03 -7.56
CA ASN A 32 2.39 17.18 -6.90
C ASN A 32 1.66 17.52 -5.60
N MET A 33 1.47 16.52 -4.74
CA MET A 33 1.47 16.85 -3.32
C MET A 33 2.89 17.29 -2.98
N ASN A 34 3.08 18.61 -2.80
CA ASN A 34 4.29 19.16 -2.20
C ASN A 34 4.43 18.52 -0.82
N TYR A 35 5.29 17.49 -0.72
CA TYR A 35 5.57 16.75 0.51
C TYR A 35 6.28 17.59 1.59
N THR A 36 6.53 18.87 1.31
CA THR A 36 7.31 19.79 2.15
C THR A 36 6.68 20.14 3.50
N GLU A 37 5.41 19.77 3.75
CA GLU A 37 4.76 19.94 5.07
C GLU A 37 4.34 18.63 5.75
N LEU A 38 4.68 17.46 5.20
CA LEU A 38 4.50 16.23 5.96
C LEU A 38 5.59 16.16 7.03
N ASN A 39 5.20 16.20 8.29
CA ASN A 39 6.13 15.91 9.38
C ASN A 39 6.67 14.48 9.19
N ARG A 40 7.97 14.30 9.38
CA ARG A 40 8.55 12.97 9.46
C ARG A 40 7.98 12.23 10.65
N SER A 41 7.68 10.96 10.43
CA SER A 41 7.27 10.03 11.46
C SER A 41 8.38 9.01 11.69
N GLU A 42 8.65 8.74 12.96
CA GLU A 42 9.47 7.60 13.39
C GLU A 42 8.55 6.40 13.56
N LEU A 43 8.86 5.30 12.88
CA LEU A 43 8.11 4.05 12.94
C LEU A 43 9.04 2.89 13.29
N ASN A 44 8.45 1.80 13.78
CA ASN A 44 9.14 0.55 14.07
C ASN A 44 8.39 -0.66 13.51
N VAL A 45 9.12 -1.57 12.87
CA VAL A 45 8.54 -2.77 12.25
C VAL A 45 9.36 -4.00 12.58
N SER A 46 8.76 -5.19 12.48
CA SER A 46 9.52 -6.44 12.52
C SER A 46 10.58 -6.43 11.42
N ALA A 47 11.81 -6.77 11.79
CA ALA A 47 12.94 -6.86 10.87
C ALA A 47 13.20 -8.30 10.38
N GLU A 48 12.26 -9.23 10.62
CA GLU A 48 12.43 -10.62 10.16
C GLU A 48 12.41 -10.73 8.63
N GLU A 49 11.38 -10.15 8.01
CA GLU A 49 11.23 -10.13 6.56
C GLU A 49 10.24 -9.06 6.09
N SER A 50 10.25 -8.82 4.77
CA SER A 50 9.22 -8.04 4.09
C SER A 50 8.43 -8.92 3.14
N PHE A 51 7.12 -8.72 3.09
CA PHE A 51 6.21 -9.51 2.28
C PHE A 51 5.80 -8.74 1.02
N ASP A 52 5.46 -9.45 -0.04
CA ASP A 52 4.75 -8.84 -1.17
C ASP A 52 3.35 -8.43 -0.72
N LEU A 53 2.92 -7.22 -1.10
CA LEU A 53 1.62 -6.69 -0.74
C LEU A 53 0.47 -7.62 -1.18
N GLU A 54 0.62 -8.30 -2.31
CA GLU A 54 -0.36 -9.28 -2.80
C GLU A 54 -0.64 -10.38 -1.77
N ILE A 55 0.41 -10.92 -1.13
CA ILE A 55 0.30 -11.98 -0.12
C ILE A 55 -0.51 -11.46 1.08
N ILE A 56 -0.18 -10.26 1.57
CA ILE A 56 -0.87 -9.65 2.71
C ILE A 56 -2.34 -9.34 2.37
N THR A 57 -2.63 -8.79 1.20
CA THR A 57 -4.02 -8.53 0.79
C THR A 57 -4.83 -9.82 0.64
N LEU A 58 -4.22 -10.90 0.17
CA LEU A 58 -4.86 -12.21 0.10
C LEU A 58 -5.13 -12.78 1.50
N GLU A 59 -4.19 -12.64 2.44
CA GLU A 59 -4.39 -13.04 3.83
C GLU A 59 -5.53 -12.26 4.48
N ILE A 60 -5.55 -10.93 4.37
CA ILE A 60 -6.62 -10.07 4.91
C ILE A 60 -7.98 -10.50 4.34
N ARG A 61 -8.03 -10.86 3.06
CA ARG A 61 -9.26 -11.29 2.41
C ARG A 61 -9.77 -12.65 2.90
N THR A 62 -8.86 -13.58 3.19
CA THR A 62 -9.21 -15.00 3.35
C THR A 62 -9.14 -15.50 4.79
N HIS A 63 -8.30 -14.91 5.63
CA HIS A 63 -8.08 -15.36 6.99
C HIS A 63 -9.18 -14.86 7.95
N SER A 64 -9.64 -15.74 8.84
CA SER A 64 -10.76 -15.47 9.74
C SER A 64 -10.52 -14.32 10.71
N SER A 65 -9.26 -14.07 11.08
CA SER A 65 -8.85 -12.94 11.92
C SER A 65 -9.22 -11.57 11.32
N TYR A 66 -9.43 -11.48 10.01
CA TYR A 66 -9.78 -10.24 9.30
C TYR A 66 -11.21 -10.26 8.75
N LYS A 67 -12.11 -11.08 9.31
CA LYS A 67 -13.49 -11.28 8.78
C LYS A 67 -14.30 -10.00 8.57
N ASN A 68 -14.04 -8.96 9.37
CA ASN A 68 -14.76 -7.68 9.32
C ASN A 68 -13.88 -6.55 8.80
N HIS A 69 -12.90 -6.85 7.93
CA HIS A 69 -12.03 -5.82 7.40
C HIS A 69 -12.79 -4.78 6.56
N ASP A 70 -12.25 -3.57 6.51
CA ASP A 70 -12.74 -2.48 5.68
C ASP A 70 -12.42 -2.75 4.21
N ASN A 71 -13.47 -2.98 3.41
CA ASN A 71 -13.35 -3.33 2.00
C ASN A 71 -12.72 -2.20 1.16
N ASP A 72 -12.92 -0.94 1.52
CA ASP A 72 -12.40 0.19 0.77
C ASP A 72 -10.89 0.37 1.00
N THR A 73 -10.43 0.07 2.22
CA THR A 73 -9.01 0.00 2.55
C THR A 73 -8.34 -1.18 1.85
N LEU A 74 -8.96 -2.37 1.86
CA LEU A 74 -8.40 -3.52 1.14
C LEU A 74 -8.29 -3.26 -0.37
N LYS A 75 -9.32 -2.71 -1.01
CA LYS A 75 -9.27 -2.32 -2.44
C LYS A 75 -8.19 -1.29 -2.72
N TRP A 76 -8.03 -0.32 -1.81
CA TRP A 76 -6.97 0.68 -1.94
C TRP A 76 -5.59 0.02 -1.87
N MET A 77 -5.36 -0.90 -0.94
CA MET A 77 -4.10 -1.66 -0.87
C MET A 77 -3.83 -2.40 -2.19
N GLU A 78 -4.81 -3.14 -2.70
CA GLU A 78 -4.69 -3.88 -3.96
C GLU A 78 -4.39 -2.99 -5.16
N SER A 79 -4.84 -1.73 -5.15
CA SER A 79 -4.56 -0.76 -6.20
C SER A 79 -3.10 -0.28 -6.24
N LEU A 80 -2.36 -0.40 -5.13
CA LEU A 80 -0.99 0.13 -5.05
C LEU A 80 0.01 -0.66 -5.90
N GLN A 81 -0.18 -1.98 -6.02
CA GLN A 81 0.59 -2.96 -6.80
C GLN A 81 2.13 -2.93 -6.59
N ASN A 82 2.78 -4.10 -6.64
CA ASN A 82 4.25 -4.22 -6.59
C ASN A 82 4.90 -3.44 -5.42
N LYS A 83 4.30 -3.54 -4.23
CA LYS A 83 4.81 -2.94 -2.99
C LYS A 83 5.27 -4.02 -2.02
N LYS A 84 6.10 -3.62 -1.07
CA LYS A 84 6.53 -4.43 0.06
C LYS A 84 5.79 -4.01 1.32
N VAL A 85 5.56 -4.98 2.21
CA VAL A 85 4.87 -4.80 3.48
C VAL A 85 5.76 -5.29 4.61
N PHE A 86 5.97 -4.41 5.58
CA PHE A 86 6.49 -4.79 6.89
C PHE A 86 5.35 -4.81 7.90
N THR A 87 5.46 -5.71 8.88
CA THR A 87 4.43 -5.87 9.92
C THR A 87 4.91 -5.24 11.22
N ALA A 88 4.01 -4.51 11.88
CA ALA A 88 4.17 -4.07 13.26
C ALA A 88 2.97 -4.53 14.08
N ARG A 89 3.01 -4.35 15.40
CA ARG A 89 1.92 -4.79 16.28
C ARG A 89 0.58 -4.18 15.90
N LYS A 90 0.53 -2.86 15.70
CA LYS A 90 -0.70 -2.09 15.45
C LYS A 90 -0.94 -1.71 13.99
N TYR A 91 0.03 -1.91 13.12
CA TYR A 91 -0.07 -1.46 11.74
C TYR A 91 0.70 -2.34 10.75
N PHE A 92 0.31 -2.26 9.48
CA PHE A 92 1.10 -2.67 8.33
C PHE A 92 1.76 -1.43 7.71
N VAL A 93 3.04 -1.54 7.35
CA VAL A 93 3.76 -0.48 6.63
C VAL A 93 3.98 -0.92 5.20
N ILE A 94 3.32 -0.25 4.25
CA ILE A 94 3.48 -0.43 2.82
C ILE A 94 4.50 0.58 2.31
N MET A 95 5.46 0.12 1.52
CA MET A 95 6.45 0.97 0.87
C MET A 95 6.89 0.40 -0.48
N ASP A 96 7.54 1.22 -1.29
CA ASP A 96 8.15 0.75 -2.54
C ASP A 96 9.30 -0.22 -2.25
N ALA A 97 9.55 -1.18 -3.16
CA ALA A 97 10.60 -2.18 -2.98
C ALA A 97 12.00 -1.56 -2.76
N SER A 98 12.29 -0.43 -3.41
CA SER A 98 13.54 0.32 -3.23
C SER A 98 13.69 0.92 -1.83
N GLU A 99 12.58 1.27 -1.19
CA GLU A 99 12.56 1.79 0.18
C GLU A 99 12.72 0.64 1.18
N ALA A 100 12.03 -0.48 0.94
CA ALA A 100 12.15 -1.69 1.74
C ALA A 100 13.58 -2.21 1.81
N ASN A 101 14.33 -2.17 0.70
CA ASN A 101 15.72 -2.61 0.65
C ASN A 101 16.69 -1.76 1.50
N LYS A 102 16.24 -0.63 2.05
CA LYS A 102 17.04 0.19 2.99
C LYS A 102 16.97 -0.34 4.42
N LEU A 103 16.00 -1.21 4.72
CA LEU A 103 15.81 -1.83 6.02
C LEU A 103 16.49 -3.22 6.03
N PRO A 104 17.41 -3.49 6.97
CA PRO A 104 18.06 -4.79 7.08
C PRO A 104 17.07 -5.87 7.57
N THR A 105 17.00 -7.00 6.88
CA THR A 105 16.20 -8.14 7.33
C THR A 105 17.08 -9.24 7.89
N GLU A 106 16.80 -9.72 9.10
CA GLU A 106 17.53 -10.82 9.74
C GLU A 106 16.58 -11.82 10.39
N VAL A 107 16.86 -13.11 10.22
CA VAL A 107 16.09 -14.18 10.86
C VAL A 107 16.77 -14.58 12.16
N ILE A 108 16.05 -14.48 13.27
CA ILE A 108 16.49 -14.88 14.61
C ILE A 108 15.46 -15.80 15.27
N THR A 109 15.90 -16.72 16.13
CA THR A 109 15.02 -17.77 16.69
C THR A 109 14.46 -17.48 18.07
N ASP A 110 15.21 -16.74 18.90
CA ASP A 110 14.94 -16.63 20.35
C ASP A 110 14.74 -15.18 20.82
N SER A 111 14.52 -14.25 19.89
CA SER A 111 14.20 -12.86 20.19
C SER A 111 13.38 -12.25 19.07
N ILE A 112 12.78 -11.09 19.32
CA ILE A 112 12.10 -10.27 18.33
C ILE A 112 13.08 -9.20 17.87
N ILE A 113 13.29 -9.11 16.56
CA ILE A 113 14.10 -8.06 15.96
C ILE A 113 13.19 -7.01 15.33
N TYR A 114 13.52 -5.75 15.55
CA TYR A 114 12.77 -4.64 14.99
C TYR A 114 13.70 -3.57 14.42
N ASP A 115 13.25 -2.93 13.35
CA ASP A 115 13.93 -1.79 12.76
C ASP A 115 13.18 -0.51 13.10
N GLU A 116 13.92 0.50 13.56
CA GLU A 116 13.44 1.87 13.74
C GLU A 116 13.92 2.72 12.56
N PHE A 117 13.01 3.48 11.95
CA PHE A 117 13.31 4.31 10.79
C PHE A 117 12.44 5.58 10.76
N ASP A 118 12.97 6.62 10.12
CA ASP A 118 12.19 7.80 9.75
C ASP A 118 11.56 7.63 8.37
N CYS A 119 10.37 8.18 8.18
CA CYS A 119 9.72 8.25 6.88
C CYS A 119 8.68 9.38 6.80
N TYR A 120 8.14 9.61 5.61
CA TYR A 120 6.90 10.34 5.41
C TYR A 120 5.71 9.39 5.28
N VAL A 121 4.69 9.56 6.11
CA VAL A 121 3.42 8.83 5.98
C VAL A 121 2.56 9.51 4.94
N ILE A 122 2.39 8.88 3.79
CA ILE A 122 1.63 9.39 2.64
C ILE A 122 0.13 9.12 2.80
N ALA A 123 -0.21 7.98 3.41
CA ALA A 123 -1.59 7.63 3.73
C ALA A 123 -1.64 6.79 5.01
N ASN A 124 -2.69 7.01 5.80
CA ASN A 124 -3.04 6.21 6.97
C ASN A 124 -4.52 5.79 6.81
N ARG A 125 -4.80 4.49 6.81
CA ARG A 125 -6.15 3.93 6.71
C ARG A 125 -6.32 2.81 7.72
N SER A 126 -7.51 2.68 8.31
CA SER A 126 -7.83 1.57 9.20
C SER A 126 -8.34 0.37 8.41
N LEU A 127 -7.92 -0.86 8.76
CA LEU A 127 -8.57 -2.07 8.26
C LEU A 127 -9.91 -2.35 8.93
N GLY A 128 -10.40 -1.51 9.83
CA GLY A 128 -11.65 -1.73 10.56
C GLY A 128 -11.42 -1.90 12.06
N ASP A 129 -12.52 -1.97 12.81
CA ASP A 129 -12.49 -1.97 14.27
C ASP A 129 -11.74 -3.18 14.84
N GLY A 130 -10.81 -2.93 15.76
CA GLY A 130 -9.94 -3.95 16.36
C GLY A 130 -8.89 -4.55 15.42
N LEU A 131 -8.76 -4.07 14.18
CA LEU A 131 -7.75 -4.53 13.22
C LEU A 131 -6.60 -3.51 13.11
N LYS A 132 -5.53 -3.92 12.41
CA LYS A 132 -4.35 -3.09 12.20
C LYS A 132 -4.65 -1.89 11.30
N ASP A 133 -3.97 -0.78 11.53
CA ASP A 133 -3.91 0.32 10.56
C ASP A 133 -2.97 -0.03 9.40
N VAL A 134 -3.07 0.69 8.29
CA VAL A 134 -2.25 0.52 7.09
C VAL A 134 -1.64 1.87 6.74
N LEU A 135 -0.32 1.92 6.82
CA LEU A 135 0.48 3.10 6.54
C LEU A 135 1.17 2.92 5.20
N TYR A 136 0.93 3.83 4.25
CA TYR A 136 1.75 3.90 3.04
C TYR A 136 2.81 5.00 3.23
N VAL A 137 4.08 4.64 3.10
CA VAL A 137 5.20 5.53 3.46
C VAL A 137 6.20 5.72 2.31
N LYS A 138 6.99 6.78 2.40
CA LYS A 138 8.10 7.12 1.48
C LYS A 138 9.28 7.74 2.23
N ASP A 139 10.42 7.84 1.54
CA ASP A 139 11.69 8.39 2.07
C ASP A 139 12.12 7.72 3.38
N VAL A 140 12.19 6.39 3.35
CA VAL A 140 12.62 5.56 4.47
C VAL A 140 14.10 5.81 4.74
N GLN A 141 14.40 6.15 5.99
CA GLN A 141 15.75 6.31 6.51
C GLN A 141 15.92 5.45 7.76
N PHE A 142 16.63 4.33 7.58
CA PHE A 142 16.99 3.45 8.68
C PHE A 142 17.76 4.21 9.77
N LYS A 143 17.36 4.03 11.04
CA LYS A 143 18.06 4.59 12.20
C LYS A 143 18.90 3.53 12.90
N LYS A 144 18.24 2.48 13.37
CA LYS A 144 18.85 1.41 14.17
C LYS A 144 17.97 0.17 14.12
N GLN A 145 18.59 -0.94 14.47
CA GLN A 145 17.93 -2.20 14.71
C GLN A 145 18.02 -2.53 16.20
N GLY A 146 16.93 -3.00 16.77
CA GLY A 146 16.84 -3.43 18.15
C GLY A 146 16.45 -4.90 18.25
N ILE A 147 16.81 -5.53 19.36
CA ILE A 147 16.49 -6.92 19.66
C ILE A 147 15.85 -6.94 21.05
N ILE A 148 14.67 -7.55 21.17
CA ILE A 148 13.95 -7.74 22.42
C ILE A 148 13.84 -9.24 22.69
N PRO A 149 14.34 -9.75 23.82
CA PRO A 149 14.10 -11.13 24.22
C PRO A 149 12.58 -11.40 24.34
N PHE A 150 12.11 -12.57 23.90
CA PHE A 150 10.67 -12.89 23.91
C PHE A 150 10.00 -12.70 25.27
N HIS A 151 10.71 -12.99 26.37
CA HIS A 151 10.18 -12.88 27.72
C HIS A 151 9.98 -11.44 28.21
N GLU A 152 10.64 -10.46 27.59
CA GLU A 152 10.48 -9.04 27.91
C GLU A 152 9.35 -8.39 27.09
N TYR A 153 9.01 -8.97 25.93
CA TYR A 153 8.00 -8.45 25.02
C TYR A 153 6.57 -8.45 25.60
N GLU A 154 6.29 -9.29 26.59
CA GLU A 154 4.94 -9.37 27.18
C GLU A 154 4.64 -8.23 28.18
N TRP A 155 5.66 -7.60 28.80
CA TRP A 155 5.46 -6.71 29.96
C TRP A 155 5.30 -5.21 29.63
N GLU A 156 5.84 -4.71 28.51
CA GLU A 156 5.65 -3.30 28.10
C GLU A 156 4.22 -2.98 27.64
N ASN A 157 3.35 -3.99 27.61
CA ASN A 157 2.08 -3.94 26.88
C ASN A 157 0.83 -3.81 27.77
N ASP A 158 0.97 -3.80 29.09
CA ASP A 158 -0.13 -3.60 30.06
C ASP A 158 -0.20 -2.17 30.64
N THR A 159 0.65 -1.25 30.18
CA THR A 159 0.82 0.08 30.84
C THR A 159 0.52 1.31 29.97
N ASN A 160 -0.09 1.17 28.79
CA ASN A 160 -0.55 2.32 27.97
C ASN A 160 -2.02 2.21 27.56
#